data_AF-A0A1G2CFD8-F1
#
_entry.id   AF-A0A1G2CFD8-F1
#
_cell.length_a   1.000
_cell.length_b   1.000
_cell.length_c   1.000
_cell.angle_alpha   90.00
_cell.angle_beta   90.00
_cell.angle_gamma   90.00
#
_symmetry.space_group_name_H-M   'P 1'
#
loop_
_entity.id
_entity.type
_entity.pdbx_description
1 polymer ?
#
loop_
_entity_poly.entity_id
_entity_poly.type
_entity_poly.pdbx_seq_one_letter_code
_entity_poly.pdbx_strand_id
1 'polypeptide(L)'
;MLKNPFYCGVYEYPRKSGNWYVGKHQPLISQDLFQAVRTKVIEESKPRRQIREFTFVKMMVCGKCGSGMTGFEKQKLIRSTCEMKWYTYYGCTGGKDRNCKNLYIREESVIKQLSEIVDQLNIDELGARHLIDK
;
A
#
# COMPACT_ATOMS: atom_id res chain seq x y z
N MET A 1 -5.15 -12.33 -24.75
CA MET A 1 -6.05 -12.30 -25.91
C MET A 1 -6.61 -10.89 -26.16
N LEU A 2 -7.31 -10.27 -25.19
CA LEU A 2 -8.00 -8.96 -25.30
C LEU A 2 -7.12 -7.71 -25.57
N LYS A 3 -5.81 -7.88 -25.75
CA LYS A 3 -4.88 -6.78 -26.07
C LYS A 3 -4.46 -6.75 -27.53
N ASN A 4 -4.70 -7.84 -28.27
CA ASN A 4 -4.25 -8.00 -29.64
C ASN A 4 -5.26 -7.37 -30.62
N PRO A 5 -4.89 -6.33 -31.38
CA PRO A 5 -5.78 -5.69 -32.34
C PRO A 5 -6.09 -6.57 -33.57
N PHE A 6 -5.38 -7.69 -33.76
CA PHE A 6 -5.65 -8.61 -34.87
C PHE A 6 -7.12 -9.06 -34.94
N TYR A 7 -7.80 -9.18 -33.79
CA TYR A 7 -9.22 -9.58 -33.74
C TYR A 7 -10.19 -8.54 -34.30
N CYS A 8 -9.81 -7.25 -34.34
CA CYS A 8 -10.58 -6.20 -35.00
C CYS A 8 -10.12 -5.92 -36.44
N GLY A 9 -9.30 -6.80 -37.02
CA GLY A 9 -8.89 -6.70 -38.42
C GLY A 9 -7.70 -5.78 -38.67
N VAL A 10 -7.05 -5.24 -37.63
CA VAL A 10 -5.87 -4.36 -37.79
C VAL A 10 -4.67 -4.94 -37.07
N TYR A 11 -3.48 -4.74 -37.62
CA TYR A 11 -2.25 -5.22 -37.00
C TYR A 11 -1.08 -4.27 -37.29
N GLU A 12 -0.09 -4.33 -36.42
CA GLU A 12 1.15 -3.57 -36.53
C GLU A 12 2.27 -4.49 -36.98
N TYR A 13 3.00 -4.10 -38.04
CA TYR A 13 4.18 -4.85 -38.50
C TYR A 13 5.24 -3.93 -39.12
N PRO A 14 6.53 -4.06 -38.76
CA PRO A 14 7.09 -4.84 -37.66
C PRO A 14 6.53 -4.41 -36.28
N ARG A 15 6.59 -5.26 -35.25
CA ARG A 15 6.07 -4.91 -33.92
C ARG A 15 6.75 -3.64 -33.38
N LYS A 16 5.98 -2.69 -32.87
CA LYS A 16 6.44 -1.36 -32.38
C LYS A 16 7.02 -0.44 -33.46
N SER A 17 6.68 -0.64 -34.72
CA SER A 17 7.10 0.24 -35.82
C SER A 17 6.22 1.49 -35.96
N GLY A 18 5.01 1.50 -35.38
CA GLY A 18 4.01 2.53 -35.61
C GLY A 18 3.25 2.39 -36.93
N ASN A 19 3.61 1.41 -37.78
CA ASN A 19 2.94 1.17 -39.06
C ASN A 19 1.78 0.20 -38.90
N TRP A 20 0.56 0.70 -39.16
CA TRP A 20 -0.68 -0.05 -39.02
C TRP A 20 -1.24 -0.48 -40.37
N TYR A 21 -1.65 -1.75 -40.45
CA TYR A 21 -2.19 -2.36 -41.65
C TYR A 21 -3.56 -2.98 -41.37
N VAL A 22 -4.43 -2.93 -42.37
CA VAL A 22 -5.75 -3.59 -42.35
C VAL A 22 -5.58 -4.99 -42.96
N GLY A 23 -5.89 -6.01 -42.16
CA GLY A 23 -5.90 -7.40 -42.59
C GLY A 23 -7.05 -7.71 -43.54
N LYS A 24 -6.84 -8.68 -44.42
CA LYS A 24 -7.88 -9.18 -45.35
C LYS A 24 -8.83 -10.20 -44.70
N HIS A 25 -8.57 -10.61 -43.46
CA HIS A 25 -9.41 -11.57 -42.75
C HIS A 25 -10.67 -10.91 -42.22
N GLN A 26 -11.71 -11.72 -42.04
CA GLN A 26 -12.95 -11.25 -41.41
C GLN A 26 -12.68 -10.91 -39.94
N PRO A 27 -12.98 -9.67 -39.48
CA PRO A 27 -12.81 -9.30 -38.08
C PRO A 27 -13.78 -10.11 -37.21
N LEU A 28 -13.28 -10.58 -36.05
CA LEU A 28 -14.09 -11.35 -35.10
C LEU A 28 -14.92 -10.44 -34.18
N ILE A 29 -14.41 -9.23 -33.92
CA ILE A 29 -15.05 -8.23 -33.05
C ILE A 29 -15.00 -6.85 -33.72
N SER A 30 -15.98 -6.00 -33.42
CA SER A 30 -15.96 -4.61 -33.89
C SER A 30 -14.84 -3.81 -33.22
N GLN A 31 -14.37 -2.78 -33.92
CA GLN A 31 -13.35 -1.88 -33.40
C GLN A 31 -13.82 -1.15 -32.13
N ASP A 32 -15.10 -0.75 -32.09
CA ASP A 32 -15.70 -0.08 -30.93
C ASP A 32 -15.71 -0.97 -29.69
N LEU A 33 -16.08 -2.24 -29.86
CA LEU A 33 -16.08 -3.21 -28.76
C LEU A 33 -14.66 -3.49 -28.28
N PHE A 34 -13.70 -3.63 -29.20
CA PHE A 34 -12.29 -3.79 -28.84
C PHE A 34 -11.78 -2.60 -28.02
N GLN A 35 -12.11 -1.38 -28.43
CA GLN A 35 -11.68 -0.17 -27.74
C GLN A 35 -12.33 -0.05 -26.34
N ALA A 36 -13.62 -0.33 -26.21
CA ALA A 36 -14.31 -0.33 -24.93
C ALA A 36 -13.68 -1.33 -23.94
N VAL A 37 -13.39 -2.55 -24.39
CA VAL A 37 -12.74 -3.58 -23.58
C VAL A 37 -11.30 -3.17 -23.22
N ARG A 38 -10.54 -2.61 -24.17
CA ARG A 38 -9.18 -2.09 -23.93
C ARG A 38 -9.16 -1.07 -22.80
N THR A 39 -10.09 -0.10 -22.82
CA THR A 39 -10.22 0.91 -21.78
C THR A 39 -10.50 0.27 -20.42
N LYS A 40 -11.45 -0.67 -20.36
CA LYS A 40 -11.78 -1.38 -19.12
C LYS A 40 -10.62 -2.21 -18.56
N VAL A 41 -9.90 -2.93 -19.43
CA VAL A 41 -8.71 -3.70 -19.03
C VAL A 41 -7.62 -2.77 -18.47
N ILE A 42 -7.42 -1.59 -19.08
CA ILE A 42 -6.45 -0.61 -18.57
C ILE A 42 -6.90 -0.09 -17.21
N GLU A 43 -8.16 0.28 -17.04
CA GLU A 43 -8.73 0.71 -15.76
C GLU A 43 -8.55 -0.34 -14.65
N GLU A 44 -8.90 -1.59 -14.92
CA GLU A 44 -8.78 -2.69 -13.95
C GLU A 44 -7.34 -3.09 -13.67
N SER A 45 -6.44 -2.93 -14.64
CA SER A 45 -5.01 -3.21 -14.45
C SER A 45 -4.31 -2.21 -13.54
N LYS A 46 -4.95 -1.07 -13.23
CA LYS A 46 -4.39 -0.12 -12.27
C LYS A 46 -4.36 -0.79 -10.89
N PRO A 47 -3.21 -0.78 -10.19
CA PRO A 47 -3.12 -1.35 -8.86
C PRO A 47 -4.12 -0.64 -7.94
N ARG A 48 -5.08 -1.40 -7.40
CA ARG A 48 -6.03 -0.87 -6.42
C ARG A 48 -5.24 -0.54 -5.15
N ARG A 49 -5.27 0.73 -4.74
CA ARG A 49 -4.65 1.16 -3.49
C ARG A 49 -5.43 0.52 -2.34
N GLN A 50 -4.84 -0.47 -1.68
CA GLN A 50 -5.36 -0.93 -0.40
C GLN A 50 -5.11 0.18 0.62
N ILE A 51 -6.20 0.74 1.15
CA ILE A 51 -6.12 1.63 2.31
C ILE A 51 -5.89 0.70 3.51
N ARG A 52 -4.78 0.92 4.21
CA ARG A 52 -4.47 0.24 5.46
C ARG A 52 -4.45 1.28 6.56
N GLU A 53 -5.14 0.99 7.64
CA GLU A 53 -5.17 1.82 8.83
C GLU A 53 -4.16 1.26 9.83
N PHE A 54 -3.39 2.15 10.43
CA PHE A 54 -2.35 1.79 11.40
C PHE A 54 -2.63 2.54 12.69
N THR A 55 -2.63 1.81 13.81
CA THR A 55 -3.07 2.29 15.11
C THR A 55 -2.31 3.54 15.55
N PHE A 56 -0.98 3.55 15.42
CA PHE A 56 -0.15 4.63 15.98
C PHE A 56 0.24 5.73 14.99
N VAL A 57 -0.30 5.70 13.77
CA VAL A 57 -0.02 6.74 12.77
C VAL A 57 -0.70 8.05 13.19
N LYS A 58 0.00 9.18 13.03
CA LYS A 58 -0.35 10.53 13.53
C LYS A 58 -0.21 10.75 15.05
N MET A 59 -0.07 9.70 15.86
CA MET A 59 0.25 9.85 17.28
C MET A 59 1.76 9.95 17.53
N MET A 60 2.58 9.41 16.62
CA MET A 60 4.03 9.41 16.75
C MET A 60 4.72 10.35 15.75
N VAL A 61 5.79 11.00 16.21
CA VAL A 61 6.69 11.84 15.41
C VAL A 61 8.12 11.32 15.50
N CYS A 62 8.89 11.49 14.44
CA CYS A 62 10.29 11.12 14.44
C CYS A 62 11.10 12.06 15.34
N GLY A 63 11.73 11.53 16.39
CA GLY A 63 12.55 12.33 17.30
C GLY A 63 13.79 12.98 16.68
N LYS A 64 14.26 12.52 15.50
CA LYS A 64 15.43 13.10 14.82
C LYS A 64 15.08 14.32 13.97
N CYS A 65 14.08 14.20 13.09
CA CYS A 65 13.75 15.24 12.11
C CYS A 65 12.37 15.89 12.34
N GLY A 66 11.58 15.40 13.30
CA GLY A 66 10.23 15.90 13.58
C GLY A 66 9.20 15.63 12.48
N SER A 67 9.47 14.72 11.54
CA SER A 67 8.50 14.27 10.54
C SER A 67 7.50 13.29 11.15
N GLY A 68 6.30 13.17 10.56
CA GLY A 68 5.34 12.14 10.98
C GLY A 68 5.87 10.72 10.74
N MET A 69 5.46 9.78 11.58
CA MET A 69 5.73 8.36 11.38
C MET A 69 4.59 7.67 10.61
N THR A 70 4.93 6.65 9.83
CA THR A 70 3.97 5.82 9.09
C THR A 70 4.20 4.34 9.38
N GLY A 71 3.14 3.54 9.26
CA GLY A 71 3.19 2.08 9.41
C GLY A 71 3.46 1.35 8.09
N PHE A 72 4.07 0.17 8.19
CA PHE A 72 4.30 -0.79 7.11
C PHE A 72 4.06 -2.21 7.62
N GLU A 73 3.24 -2.97 6.91
CA GLU A 73 3.04 -4.38 7.19
C GLU A 73 3.92 -5.24 6.29
N LYS A 74 4.54 -6.25 6.89
CA LYS A 74 5.31 -7.27 6.19
C LYS A 74 4.77 -8.64 6.53
N GLN A 75 4.32 -9.35 5.52
CA GLN A 75 3.93 -10.76 5.63
C GLN A 75 5.16 -11.65 5.45
N LYS A 76 5.32 -12.66 6.31
CA LYS A 76 6.43 -13.62 6.22
C LYS A 76 5.92 -15.03 6.51
N LEU A 77 6.22 -15.96 5.62
CA LEU A 77 6.07 -17.39 5.86
C LEU A 77 7.20 -17.88 6.78
N ILE A 78 6.83 -18.47 7.90
CA ILE A 78 7.78 -19.13 8.79
C ILE A 78 7.98 -20.55 8.27
N ARG A 79 9.15 -20.83 7.71
CA ARG A 79 9.45 -22.13 7.08
C ARG A 79 9.34 -23.31 8.06
N SER A 80 9.62 -23.10 9.34
CA SER A 80 9.57 -24.17 10.34
C SER A 80 8.15 -24.58 10.73
N THR A 81 7.21 -23.63 10.87
CA THR A 81 5.82 -23.92 11.24
C THR A 81 4.86 -23.93 10.06
N CYS A 82 5.32 -23.53 8.87
CA CYS A 82 4.51 -23.30 7.67
C CYS A 82 3.38 -22.26 7.88
N GLU A 83 3.54 -21.37 8.86
CA GLU A 83 2.54 -20.36 9.20
C GLU A 83 2.88 -19.00 8.56
N MET A 84 1.84 -18.30 8.12
CA MET A 84 1.95 -16.92 7.65
C MET A 84 1.80 -15.96 8.84
N LYS A 85 2.86 -15.21 9.15
CA LYS A 85 2.82 -14.16 10.19
C LYS A 85 2.91 -12.77 9.59
N TRP A 86 2.18 -11.84 10.20
CA TRP A 86 2.18 -10.43 9.88
C TRP A 86 3.02 -9.67 10.90
N TYR A 87 3.83 -8.73 10.40
CA TYR A 87 4.65 -7.87 11.24
C TYR A 87 4.41 -6.42 10.83
N THR A 88 3.99 -5.60 11.79
CA THR A 88 3.82 -4.16 11.61
C THR A 88 5.07 -3.43 12.09
N TYR A 89 5.56 -2.51 11.25
CA TYR A 89 6.71 -1.67 11.52
C TYR A 89 6.33 -0.21 11.37
N TYR A 90 6.91 0.66 12.20
CA TYR A 90 6.76 2.10 12.11
C TYR A 90 8.07 2.75 11.69
N GLY A 91 8.00 3.68 10.73
CA GLY A 91 9.16 4.35 10.14
C GLY A 91 8.90 5.84 9.89
N CYS A 92 9.99 6.61 9.76
CA CYS A 92 9.91 8.02 9.44
C CYS A 92 9.48 8.21 7.98
N THR A 93 8.54 9.14 7.73
CA THR A 93 8.10 9.47 6.37
C THR A 93 9.12 10.27 5.57
N GLY A 94 10.13 10.84 6.22
CA GLY A 94 11.14 11.69 5.58
C GLY A 94 10.59 13.01 5.03
N GLY A 95 9.43 13.48 5.54
CA GLY A 95 8.76 14.68 5.04
C GLY A 95 9.57 15.97 5.25
N LYS A 96 10.19 16.13 6.42
CA LYS A 96 11.05 17.29 6.74
C LYS A 96 12.52 17.07 6.35
N ASP A 97 13.01 15.84 6.51
CA ASP A 97 14.36 15.44 6.11
C ASP A 97 14.32 14.13 5.33
N ARG A 98 14.65 14.20 4.04
CA ARG A 98 14.67 13.05 3.13
C ARG A 98 15.78 12.05 3.46
N ASN A 99 16.83 12.48 4.15
CA ASN A 99 17.98 11.67 4.50
C ASN A 99 17.98 11.23 5.98
N CYS A 100 16.80 11.25 6.61
CA CYS A 100 16.66 10.90 8.01
C CYS A 100 17.10 9.44 8.26
N LYS A 101 18.20 9.25 9.00
CA LYS A 101 18.73 7.94 9.41
C LYS A 101 17.99 7.33 10.60
N ASN A 102 16.67 7.51 10.68
CA ASN A 102 15.89 6.88 11.74
C ASN A 102 15.61 5.42 11.37
N LEU A 103 15.71 4.52 12.35
CA LEU A 103 15.46 3.10 12.14
C LEU A 103 13.96 2.80 12.23
N TYR A 104 13.56 1.67 11.65
CA TYR A 104 12.21 1.15 11.80
C TYR A 104 12.08 0.45 13.14
N ILE A 105 10.96 0.67 13.82
CA ILE A 105 10.60 0.00 15.08
C ILE A 105 9.43 -0.94 14.84
N ARG A 106 9.39 -2.08 15.55
CA ARG A 106 8.23 -3.00 15.53
C ARG A 106 7.11 -2.48 16.41
N GLU A 107 5.88 -2.76 16.00
CA GLU A 107 4.68 -2.41 16.78
C GLU A 107 4.70 -2.97 18.20
N GLU A 108 5.14 -4.22 18.39
CA GLU A 108 5.29 -4.85 19.71
C GLU A 108 6.20 -4.03 20.65
N SER A 109 7.29 -3.47 20.11
CA SER A 109 8.21 -2.64 20.88
C SER A 109 7.63 -1.26 21.21
N VAL A 110 6.81 -0.70 20.31
CA VAL A 110 6.08 0.55 20.54
C VAL A 110 5.04 0.36 21.64
N ILE A 111 4.26 -0.71 21.59
CA ILE A 111 3.26 -1.05 22.60
C ILE A 111 3.91 -1.22 23.97
N LYS A 112 5.04 -1.94 24.03
CA LYS A 112 5.79 -2.11 25.28
C LYS A 112 6.23 -0.77 25.89
N GLN A 113 6.83 0.11 25.08
CA GLN A 113 7.27 1.42 25.54
C GLN A 113 6.09 2.30 25.99
N LEU A 114 4.96 2.24 25.27
CA LEU A 114 3.75 2.95 25.67
C LEU A 114 3.18 2.43 26.99
N SER A 115 3.15 1.11 27.19
CA SER A 115 2.71 0.50 28.46
C SER A 115 3.57 0.98 29.62
N GLU A 116 4.90 0.97 29.48
CA GLU A 116 5.83 1.42 30.51
C GLU A 116 5.61 2.90 30.89
N ILE A 117 5.27 3.75 29.91
CA ILE A 117 4.93 5.15 30.16
C ILE A 117 3.61 5.26 30.91
N VAL A 118 2.59 4.49 30.51
CA VAL A 118 1.27 4.50 31.15
C VAL A 118 1.34 3.97 32.58
N ASP A 119 2.16 2.95 32.85
CA ASP A 119 2.35 2.37 34.19
C ASP A 119 3.00 3.36 35.17
N GLN A 120 3.77 4.34 34.67
CA GLN A 120 4.35 5.41 35.47
C GLN A 120 3.35 6.54 35.79
N LEU A 121 2.21 6.59 35.11
CA LEU A 121 1.20 7.62 35.35
C LEU A 121 0.36 7.23 36.57
N ASN A 122 0.47 8.03 37.63
CA ASN A 122 -0.45 7.92 38.76
C ASN A 122 -1.78 8.60 38.42
N ILE A 123 -2.77 7.80 38.06
CA ILE A 123 -4.11 8.26 37.64
C ILE A 123 -4.80 9.07 38.75
N ASP A 124 -4.42 8.85 40.01
CA ASP A 124 -4.94 9.58 41.16
C ASP A 124 -4.54 11.06 41.18
N GLU A 125 -3.34 11.39 40.68
CA GLU A 125 -2.85 12.78 40.60
C GLU A 125 -3.38 13.53 39.38
N LEU A 126 -3.85 12.80 38.36
CA LEU A 126 -4.38 13.36 37.11
C LEU A 126 -5.84 13.84 37.21
N GLY A 127 -6.49 13.69 38.36
CA GLY A 127 -7.88 14.12 38.58
C GLY A 127 -8.92 13.35 37.73
N ALA A 128 -8.51 12.26 37.08
CA ALA A 128 -9.30 11.53 36.09
C ALA A 128 -10.22 10.45 36.68
N ARG A 129 -10.29 10.30 38.01
CA ARG A 129 -11.13 9.29 38.71
C ARG A 129 -12.58 9.29 38.21
N HIS A 130 -13.14 10.49 37.97
CA HIS A 130 -14.51 10.65 37.49
C HIS A 130 -14.80 10.06 36.09
N LEU A 131 -13.77 9.70 35.30
CA LEU A 131 -13.91 9.09 33.98
C LEU A 131 -13.92 7.55 34.03
N ILE A 132 -13.47 6.95 35.14
CA ILE A 132 -13.33 5.49 35.30
C ILE A 132 -14.53 4.91 36.06
N ASP A 133 -15.11 5.65 37.00
CA ASP A 133 -16.20 5.18 37.88
C ASP A 133 -17.61 5.27 37.24
N LYS A 134 -17.79 4.74 36.01
CA LYS A 134 -19.13 4.61 35.40
C LYS A 134 -19.68 3.19 35.46
#